data_AF-A0A7C1M5E3-F1
#
_entry.id   AF-A0A7C1M5E3-F1
#
_cell.length_a   1.000
_cell.length_b   1.000
_cell.length_c   1.000
_cell.angle_alpha   90.00
_cell.angle_beta   90.00
_cell.angle_gamma   90.00
#
_symmetry.space_group_name_H-M   'P 1'
#
loop_
_entity.id
_entity.type
_entity.pdbx_description
1 polymer ?
#
loop_
_entity_poly.entity_id
_entity_poly.type
_entity_poly.pdbx_seq_one_letter_code
_entity_poly.pdbx_strand_id
1 'polypeptide(L)'
;EGKTDSKFFKAAFKKLFEFKESREAPRSLRFIERVFERDNFDLLRREDGVFLAVIPSEGNSGVIRNLGNFLRAMEAFDFTVDRLGVAIDIDEDREAALASIAGKLSGFKHSKTPLGYLVGKTEVVPLIIGLPFEDELIAWKKPTVEDLMLHLIAREGLLERIKPGLRTLNEGLGRKLKPKEVMYLALSAYGHWGNLEGFYELFVMRSRFRNLKAVLREAGLIEGLTYLAWREGR
;
A
#
# COMPACT_ATOMS: atom_id res chain seq x y z
N GLU A 1 5.16 -0.66 2.13
CA GLU A 1 6.41 -0.51 2.88
C GLU A 1 6.24 -0.60 4.40
N GLY A 2 5.47 0.27 5.04
CA GLY A 2 5.26 0.30 6.49
C GLY A 2 3.80 0.06 6.93
N LYS A 3 3.50 0.39 8.20
CA LYS A 3 2.16 0.24 8.76
C LYS A 3 1.14 1.22 8.16
N THR A 4 1.56 2.46 7.87
CA THR A 4 0.73 3.47 7.21
C THR A 4 0.33 3.01 5.81
N ASP A 5 1.26 2.44 5.04
CA ASP A 5 0.99 1.82 3.74
C ASP A 5 -0.01 0.68 3.85
N SER A 6 0.22 -0.22 4.81
CA SER A 6 -0.68 -1.35 5.04
C SER A 6 -2.10 -0.86 5.30
N LYS A 7 -2.29 0.16 6.15
CA LYS A 7 -3.60 0.75 6.41
C LYS A 7 -4.21 1.46 5.21
N PHE A 8 -3.40 2.15 4.40
CA PHE A 8 -3.84 2.75 3.15
C PHE A 8 -4.36 1.68 2.18
N PHE A 9 -3.56 0.66 1.88
CA PHE A 9 -3.93 -0.39 0.94
C PHE A 9 -5.08 -1.25 1.46
N LYS A 10 -5.08 -1.62 2.75
CA LYS A 10 -6.20 -2.30 3.40
C LYS A 10 -7.51 -1.54 3.18
N ALA A 11 -7.52 -0.24 3.45
CA ALA A 11 -8.70 0.60 3.25
C ALA A 11 -9.08 0.72 1.76
N ALA A 12 -8.10 0.81 0.86
CA ALA A 12 -8.34 0.82 -0.57
C ALA A 12 -9.01 -0.47 -1.03
N PHE A 13 -8.55 -1.65 -0.57
CA PHE A 13 -9.16 -2.93 -0.91
C PHE A 13 -10.58 -3.06 -0.34
N LYS A 14 -10.78 -2.67 0.92
CA LYS A 14 -12.11 -2.67 1.56
C LYS A 14 -13.10 -1.80 0.77
N LYS A 15 -12.66 -0.62 0.35
CA LYS A 15 -13.51 0.37 -0.31
C LYS A 15 -13.78 0.10 -1.78
N LEU A 16 -12.77 -0.30 -2.54
CA LEU A 16 -12.86 -0.44 -3.99
C LEU A 16 -13.33 -1.82 -4.44
N PHE A 17 -13.10 -2.85 -3.62
CA PHE A 17 -13.31 -4.24 -4.01
C PHE A 17 -14.07 -5.04 -2.94
N GLU A 18 -14.79 -4.35 -2.04
CA GLU A 18 -15.78 -4.93 -1.11
C GLU A 18 -15.23 -5.96 -0.14
N PHE A 19 -13.93 -5.89 0.15
CA PHE A 19 -13.32 -6.70 1.19
C PHE A 19 -13.79 -6.27 2.58
N LYS A 20 -13.98 -7.24 3.47
CA LYS A 20 -14.31 -7.06 4.90
C LYS A 20 -13.22 -7.72 5.74
N GLU A 21 -13.01 -7.25 6.96
CA GLU A 21 -12.02 -7.88 7.86
C GLU A 21 -12.47 -9.29 8.25
N SER A 22 -11.53 -10.22 8.27
CA SER A 22 -11.76 -11.61 8.67
C SER A 22 -10.84 -11.99 9.82
N ARG A 23 -11.40 -12.67 10.82
CA ARG A 23 -10.63 -13.34 11.87
C ARG A 23 -10.30 -14.79 11.51
N GLU A 24 -11.05 -15.35 10.57
CA GLU A 24 -10.90 -16.74 10.15
C GLU A 24 -10.01 -16.80 8.90
N ALA A 25 -8.80 -17.35 9.07
CA ALA A 25 -7.92 -17.70 7.97
C ALA A 25 -8.33 -19.08 7.40
N PRO A 26 -8.42 -19.24 6.07
CA PRO A 26 -8.52 -20.55 5.46
C PRO A 26 -7.29 -21.38 5.83
N ARG A 27 -7.41 -22.71 5.82
CA ARG A 27 -6.31 -23.62 6.21
C ARG A 27 -5.01 -23.33 5.46
N SER A 28 -5.08 -22.95 4.19
CA SER A 28 -3.93 -22.56 3.37
C SER A 28 -3.21 -21.31 3.88
N LEU A 29 -3.92 -20.36 4.50
CA LEU A 29 -3.34 -19.15 5.05
C LEU A 29 -2.88 -19.28 6.51
N ARG A 30 -3.18 -20.40 7.21
CA ARG A 30 -2.61 -20.67 8.55
C ARG A 30 -1.08 -20.78 8.53
N PHE A 31 -0.48 -21.10 7.39
CA PHE A 31 0.98 -21.06 7.25
C PHE A 31 1.52 -19.64 7.23
N ILE A 32 0.76 -18.66 6.73
CA ILE A 32 1.12 -17.23 6.84
C ILE A 32 1.18 -16.81 8.32
N GLU A 33 0.25 -17.30 9.15
CA GLU A 33 0.27 -17.08 10.60
C GLU A 33 1.52 -17.67 11.27
N ARG A 34 2.13 -18.71 10.71
CA ARG A 34 3.42 -19.25 11.21
C ARG A 34 4.62 -18.42 10.76
N VAL A 35 4.55 -17.80 9.58
CA VAL A 35 5.67 -17.05 8.99
C VAL A 35 5.71 -15.61 9.50
N PHE A 36 4.55 -14.99 9.70
CA PHE A 36 4.45 -13.59 10.10
C PHE A 36 3.81 -13.37 11.47
N GLU A 37 3.29 -14.38 12.18
CA GLU A 37 2.42 -14.24 13.36
C GLU A 37 1.09 -13.52 13.02
N ARG A 38 0.00 -13.89 13.71
CA ARG A 38 -1.35 -13.39 13.38
C ARG A 38 -1.48 -11.88 13.48
N ASP A 39 -0.78 -11.27 14.44
CA ASP A 39 -0.90 -9.86 14.78
C ASP A 39 -0.09 -8.95 13.85
N ASN A 40 0.79 -9.52 13.02
CA ASN A 40 1.60 -8.73 12.08
C ASN A 40 1.01 -8.68 10.67
N PHE A 41 -0.27 -9.06 10.47
CA PHE A 41 -0.97 -8.82 9.20
C PHE A 41 -2.48 -8.61 9.36
N ASP A 42 -3.05 -7.80 8.48
CA ASP A 42 -4.50 -7.66 8.34
C ASP A 42 -5.02 -8.74 7.38
N LEU A 43 -6.04 -9.49 7.79
CA LEU A 43 -6.71 -10.47 6.92
C LEU A 43 -8.06 -9.93 6.48
N LEU A 44 -8.27 -9.94 5.17
CA LEU A 44 -9.49 -9.51 4.53
C LEU A 44 -10.15 -10.67 3.77
N ARG A 45 -11.47 -10.64 3.69
CA ARG A 45 -12.30 -11.60 2.96
C ARG A 45 -13.40 -10.89 2.19
N ARG A 46 -13.67 -11.37 0.98
CA ARG A 46 -14.85 -10.98 0.18
C ARG A 46 -15.92 -12.08 0.20
N GLU A 47 -17.15 -11.71 -0.11
CA GLU A 47 -18.32 -12.61 -0.03
C GLU A 47 -18.19 -13.84 -0.95
N ASP A 48 -17.53 -13.70 -2.09
CA ASP A 48 -17.23 -14.78 -3.04
C ASP A 48 -16.12 -15.74 -2.59
N GLY A 49 -15.58 -15.54 -1.38
CA GLY A 49 -14.60 -16.44 -0.75
C GLY A 49 -13.14 -16.11 -1.08
N VAL A 50 -12.86 -14.99 -1.74
CA VAL A 50 -11.48 -14.52 -1.93
C VAL A 50 -10.93 -13.96 -0.61
N PHE A 51 -9.69 -14.33 -0.28
CA PHE A 51 -8.96 -13.84 0.88
C PHE A 51 -7.75 -13.00 0.46
N LEU A 52 -7.45 -11.96 1.23
CA LEU A 52 -6.29 -11.10 1.03
C LEU A 52 -5.62 -10.86 2.38
N ALA A 53 -4.33 -11.18 2.47
CA ALA A 53 -3.50 -10.80 3.61
C ALA A 53 -2.68 -9.55 3.24
N VAL A 54 -2.77 -8.51 4.06
CA VAL A 54 -1.98 -7.27 3.92
C VAL A 54 -0.92 -7.26 5.02
N ILE A 55 0.34 -7.35 4.61
CA ILE A 55 1.48 -7.55 5.50
C ILE A 55 2.36 -6.29 5.45
N PRO A 56 2.47 -5.50 6.53
CA PRO A 56 3.46 -4.43 6.62
C PRO A 56 4.88 -5.00 6.60
N SER A 57 5.82 -4.20 6.12
CA SER A 57 7.24 -4.53 6.13
C SER A 57 8.03 -3.46 6.89
N GLU A 58 9.33 -3.67 7.02
CA GLU A 58 10.26 -2.73 7.66
C GLU A 58 11.03 -1.95 6.60
N GLY A 59 10.33 -1.19 5.76
CA GLY A 59 10.97 -0.47 4.66
C GLY A 59 11.08 -1.27 3.36
N ASN A 60 11.56 -0.63 2.30
CA ASN A 60 11.77 -1.26 0.99
C ASN A 60 12.64 -2.53 1.05
N SER A 61 13.72 -2.50 1.85
CA SER A 61 14.56 -3.67 2.08
C SER A 61 13.80 -4.80 2.78
N GLY A 62 12.93 -4.47 3.74
CA GLY A 62 12.03 -5.40 4.40
C GLY A 62 11.04 -6.05 3.43
N VAL A 63 10.47 -5.28 2.50
CA VAL A 63 9.57 -5.79 1.44
C VAL A 63 10.28 -6.84 0.59
N ILE A 64 11.48 -6.53 0.09
CA ILE A 64 12.27 -7.44 -0.77
C ILE A 64 12.73 -8.69 -0.01
N ARG A 65 13.14 -8.53 1.25
CA ARG A 65 13.49 -9.65 2.14
C ARG A 65 12.28 -10.57 2.35
N ASN A 66 11.13 -10.00 2.69
CA ASN A 66 9.89 -10.73 2.96
C ASN A 66 9.39 -11.47 1.70
N LEU A 67 9.47 -10.86 0.52
CA LEU A 67 9.16 -11.51 -0.76
C LEU A 67 9.91 -12.84 -0.90
N GLY A 68 11.24 -12.82 -0.76
CA GLY A 68 12.02 -14.05 -0.89
C GLY A 68 11.79 -15.07 0.22
N ASN A 69 11.63 -14.61 1.46
CA ASN A 69 11.33 -15.49 2.58
C ASN A 69 9.98 -16.18 2.39
N PHE A 70 8.99 -15.45 1.89
CA PHE A 70 7.66 -16.00 1.62
C PHE A 70 7.68 -17.04 0.49
N LEU A 71 8.36 -16.76 -0.62
CA LEU A 71 8.52 -17.71 -1.73
C LEU A 71 9.24 -18.99 -1.28
N ARG A 72 10.28 -18.89 -0.45
CA ARG A 72 10.96 -20.06 0.13
C ARG A 72 10.08 -20.82 1.11
N ALA A 73 9.28 -20.12 1.92
CA ALA A 73 8.34 -20.75 2.82
C ALA A 73 7.26 -21.52 2.06
N MET A 74 6.76 -20.98 0.94
CA MET A 74 5.82 -21.68 0.06
C MET A 74 6.39 -23.01 -0.45
N GLU A 75 7.65 -23.01 -0.88
CA GLU A 75 8.35 -24.23 -1.30
C GLU A 75 8.57 -25.20 -0.13
N ALA A 76 9.07 -24.71 1.01
CA ALA A 76 9.40 -25.55 2.16
C ALA A 76 8.17 -26.18 2.86
N PHE A 77 7.03 -25.49 2.84
CA PHE A 77 5.80 -25.92 3.50
C PHE A 77 4.72 -26.44 2.53
N ASP A 78 5.04 -26.55 1.23
CA ASP A 78 4.14 -27.04 0.17
C ASP A 78 2.76 -26.35 0.18
N PHE A 79 2.76 -25.01 0.20
CA PHE A 79 1.54 -24.22 0.03
C PHE A 79 1.72 -23.17 -1.05
N THR A 80 0.59 -22.76 -1.66
CA THR A 80 0.59 -21.76 -2.73
C THR A 80 -0.45 -20.68 -2.47
N VAL A 81 -0.12 -19.47 -2.88
CA VAL A 81 -1.06 -18.36 -3.06
C VAL A 81 -1.15 -18.05 -4.56
N ASP A 82 -2.31 -17.61 -5.02
CA ASP A 82 -2.48 -17.32 -6.46
C ASP A 82 -1.64 -16.10 -6.87
N ARG A 83 -1.63 -15.07 -6.03
CA ARG A 83 -0.97 -13.80 -6.34
C ARG A 83 -0.34 -13.17 -5.11
N LEU A 84 0.70 -12.38 -5.35
CA LEU A 84 1.44 -11.63 -4.35
C LEU A 84 1.67 -10.19 -4.82
N GLY A 85 1.06 -9.22 -4.14
CA GLY A 85 1.33 -7.80 -4.38
C GLY A 85 2.60 -7.35 -3.64
N VAL A 86 3.52 -6.69 -4.33
CA VAL A 86 4.78 -6.16 -3.75
C VAL A 86 4.77 -4.64 -3.80
N ALA A 87 4.34 -4.01 -2.70
CA ALA A 87 4.21 -2.55 -2.60
C ALA A 87 5.50 -1.89 -2.09
N ILE A 88 6.16 -1.12 -2.95
CA ILE A 88 7.49 -0.52 -2.73
C ILE A 88 7.47 0.96 -3.14
N ASP A 89 8.08 1.83 -2.34
CA ASP A 89 8.23 3.26 -2.67
C ASP A 89 9.31 3.47 -3.74
N ILE A 90 9.20 4.56 -4.51
CA ILE A 90 10.26 4.99 -5.43
C ILE A 90 11.36 5.69 -4.62
N ASP A 91 12.49 5.02 -4.43
CA ASP A 91 13.68 5.61 -3.81
C ASP A 91 14.52 6.44 -4.79
N GLU A 92 14.81 5.90 -5.97
CA GLU A 92 15.56 6.56 -7.04
C GLU A 92 14.65 6.81 -8.23
N ASP A 93 14.22 5.72 -8.87
CA ASP A 93 13.26 5.72 -9.96
C ASP A 93 12.47 4.39 -10.00
N ARG A 94 11.51 4.33 -10.91
CA ARG A 94 10.63 3.15 -11.09
C ARG A 94 11.42 1.91 -11.52
N GLU A 95 12.45 2.07 -12.36
CA GLU A 95 13.24 0.96 -12.88
C GLU A 95 14.12 0.34 -11.79
N ALA A 96 14.71 1.16 -10.91
CA ALA A 96 15.46 0.70 -9.75
C ALA A 96 14.59 -0.12 -8.78
N ALA A 97 13.34 0.33 -8.55
CA ALA A 97 12.39 -0.40 -7.72
C ALA A 97 12.00 -1.76 -8.34
N LEU A 98 11.74 -1.80 -9.66
CA LEU A 98 11.47 -3.03 -10.40
C LEU A 98 12.70 -3.96 -10.44
N ALA A 99 13.89 -3.41 -10.63
CA ALA A 99 15.16 -4.15 -10.64
C ALA A 99 15.43 -4.79 -9.28
N SER A 100 15.05 -4.14 -8.17
CA SER A 100 15.16 -4.71 -6.83
C SER A 100 14.29 -5.96 -6.67
N ILE A 101 13.06 -5.93 -7.20
CA ILE A 101 12.16 -7.08 -7.22
C ILE A 101 12.73 -8.18 -8.12
N ALA A 102 13.10 -7.86 -9.36
CA ALA A 102 13.66 -8.81 -10.31
C ALA A 102 14.94 -9.46 -9.80
N GLY A 103 15.83 -8.67 -9.19
CA GLY A 103 17.06 -9.13 -8.57
C GLY A 103 16.78 -10.15 -7.47
N LYS A 104 15.74 -9.96 -6.67
CA LYS A 104 15.34 -10.95 -5.67
C LYS A 104 14.76 -12.22 -6.30
N LEU A 105 13.97 -12.07 -7.36
CA LEU A 105 13.35 -13.17 -8.09
C LEU A 105 14.36 -14.00 -8.90
N SER A 106 15.55 -13.45 -9.21
CA SER A 106 16.62 -14.19 -9.90
C SER A 106 17.07 -15.47 -9.18
N GLY A 107 16.86 -15.54 -7.86
CA GLY A 107 17.07 -16.75 -7.06
C GLY A 107 16.00 -17.83 -7.22
N PHE A 108 15.00 -17.62 -8.07
CA PHE A 108 13.88 -18.54 -8.30
C PHE A 108 13.66 -18.73 -9.81
N LYS A 109 13.12 -19.89 -10.20
CA LYS A 109 12.64 -20.10 -11.57
C LYS A 109 11.40 -19.23 -11.81
N HIS A 110 11.56 -18.18 -12.60
CA HIS A 110 10.50 -17.21 -12.87
C HIS A 110 10.42 -16.82 -14.36
N SER A 111 9.27 -16.31 -14.78
CA SER A 111 9.06 -15.73 -16.12
C SER A 111 8.29 -14.41 -16.02
N LYS A 112 8.51 -13.48 -16.94
CA LYS A 112 7.72 -12.23 -16.99
C LYS A 112 6.27 -12.50 -17.42
N THR A 113 5.35 -11.74 -16.86
CA THR A 113 3.94 -11.65 -17.27
C THR A 113 3.61 -10.19 -17.64
N PRO A 114 2.42 -9.89 -18.20
CA PRO A 114 2.03 -8.50 -18.47
C PRO A 114 2.01 -7.60 -17.23
N LEU A 115 1.72 -8.16 -16.05
CA LEU A 115 1.56 -7.42 -14.79
C LEU A 115 2.69 -7.65 -13.78
N GLY A 116 3.67 -8.51 -14.08
CA GLY A 116 4.78 -8.80 -13.17
C GLY A 116 5.55 -10.05 -13.53
N TYR A 117 5.60 -11.01 -12.61
CA TYR A 117 6.43 -12.20 -12.71
C TYR A 117 5.71 -13.44 -12.19
N LEU A 118 5.72 -14.52 -12.98
CA LEU A 118 5.22 -15.82 -12.55
C LEU A 118 6.35 -16.61 -11.90
N VAL A 119 6.15 -17.04 -10.65
CA VAL A 119 7.06 -17.89 -9.87
C VAL A 119 6.30 -19.16 -9.49
N GLY A 120 6.62 -20.28 -10.16
CA GLY A 120 5.82 -21.50 -10.03
C GLY A 120 4.38 -21.29 -10.50
N LYS A 121 3.42 -21.29 -9.56
CA LYS A 121 1.99 -21.00 -9.82
C LYS A 121 1.54 -19.63 -9.32
N THR A 122 2.45 -18.86 -8.71
CA THR A 122 2.13 -17.60 -8.04
C THR A 122 2.58 -16.43 -8.88
N GLU A 123 1.68 -15.48 -9.11
CA GLU A 123 2.03 -14.25 -9.81
C GLU A 123 2.42 -13.13 -8.84
N VAL A 124 3.65 -12.67 -8.96
CA VAL A 124 4.21 -11.54 -8.22
C VAL A 124 3.93 -10.26 -9.00
N VAL A 125 3.12 -9.37 -8.42
CA VAL A 125 2.62 -8.12 -9.02
C VAL A 125 3.29 -6.93 -8.32
N PRO A 126 4.22 -6.22 -8.98
CA PRO A 126 4.80 -5.00 -8.44
C PRO A 126 3.75 -3.89 -8.30
N LEU A 127 3.69 -3.27 -7.12
CA LEU A 127 2.90 -2.09 -6.82
C LEU A 127 3.86 -0.94 -6.50
N ILE A 128 4.37 -0.27 -7.53
CA ILE A 128 5.35 0.81 -7.35
C ILE A 128 4.60 2.08 -6.91
N ILE A 129 4.84 2.51 -5.67
CA ILE A 129 4.17 3.66 -5.06
C ILE A 129 4.87 4.92 -5.57
N GLY A 130 4.21 5.62 -6.50
CA GLY A 130 4.77 6.81 -7.12
C GLY A 130 3.70 7.75 -7.67
N LEU A 131 3.51 8.90 -7.01
CA LEU A 131 2.73 10.02 -7.54
C LEU A 131 3.21 11.32 -6.87
N PRO A 132 4.15 12.07 -7.46
CA PRO A 132 4.65 13.31 -6.87
C PRO A 132 3.54 14.30 -6.51
N PHE A 133 3.70 15.00 -5.39
CA PHE A 133 2.80 16.06 -4.96
C PHE A 133 3.57 17.39 -4.86
N GLU A 134 3.30 18.31 -5.79
CA GLU A 134 3.94 19.62 -5.82
C GLU A 134 3.08 20.67 -5.11
N ASP A 135 3.65 21.34 -4.11
CA ASP A 135 3.02 22.45 -3.39
C ASP A 135 4.08 23.43 -2.86
N GLU A 136 3.70 24.71 -2.78
CA GLU A 136 4.59 25.78 -2.33
C GLU A 136 5.00 25.63 -0.86
N LEU A 137 4.10 25.09 -0.03
CA LEU A 137 4.28 24.95 1.42
C LEU A 137 4.85 23.60 1.83
N ILE A 138 4.82 22.60 0.94
CA ILE A 138 5.18 21.21 1.23
C ILE A 138 6.50 20.84 0.54
N ALA A 139 7.42 20.28 1.32
CA ALA A 139 8.71 19.79 0.87
C ALA A 139 8.53 18.40 0.27
N TRP A 140 8.46 18.32 -1.04
CA TRP A 140 8.58 17.04 -1.74
C TRP A 140 10.04 16.55 -1.72
N LYS A 141 10.25 15.27 -1.44
CA LYS A 141 11.58 14.63 -1.47
C LYS A 141 11.59 13.40 -2.35
N LYS A 142 10.74 12.43 -2.04
CA LYS A 142 10.54 11.21 -2.81
C LYS A 142 9.07 10.81 -2.73
N PRO A 143 8.53 10.13 -3.75
CA PRO A 143 7.18 9.60 -3.71
C PRO A 143 7.03 8.54 -2.61
N THR A 144 5.97 8.66 -1.83
CA THR A 144 5.62 7.78 -0.72
C THR A 144 4.10 7.63 -0.65
N VAL A 145 3.60 6.78 0.24
CA VAL A 145 2.16 6.70 0.52
C VAL A 145 1.57 8.04 0.99
N GLU A 146 2.37 8.90 1.66
CA GLU A 146 1.95 10.25 2.05
C GLU A 146 1.54 11.10 0.85
N ASP A 147 2.17 10.95 -0.32
CA ASP A 147 1.81 11.71 -1.52
C ASP A 147 0.44 11.27 -2.06
N LEU A 148 0.14 9.96 -2.02
CA LEU A 148 -1.20 9.45 -2.35
C LEU A 148 -2.25 10.02 -1.41
N MET A 149 -1.92 10.10 -0.11
CA MET A 149 -2.78 10.72 0.88
C MET A 149 -2.97 12.22 0.64
N LEU A 150 -1.92 12.97 0.30
CA LEU A 150 -2.01 14.40 -0.03
C LEU A 150 -2.91 14.64 -1.23
N HIS A 151 -2.74 13.87 -2.32
CA HIS A 151 -3.62 13.92 -3.49
C HIS A 151 -5.09 13.66 -3.12
N LEU A 152 -5.34 12.66 -2.27
CA LEU A 152 -6.70 12.36 -1.82
C LEU A 152 -7.27 13.48 -0.94
N ILE A 153 -6.49 13.99 0.02
CA ILE A 153 -6.86 15.10 0.91
C ILE A 153 -7.18 16.38 0.11
N ALA A 154 -6.38 16.67 -0.92
CA ALA A 154 -6.61 17.79 -1.84
C ALA A 154 -7.92 17.62 -2.61
N ARG A 155 -8.17 16.43 -3.18
CA ARG A 155 -9.41 16.12 -3.93
C ARG A 155 -10.67 16.10 -3.05
N GLU A 156 -10.53 15.87 -1.74
CA GLU A 156 -11.61 16.01 -0.77
C GLU A 156 -11.81 17.45 -0.29
N GLY A 157 -10.93 18.39 -0.68
CA GLY A 157 -10.98 19.80 -0.27
C GLY A 157 -10.50 20.04 1.16
N LEU A 158 -9.94 19.03 1.83
CA LEU A 158 -9.40 19.19 3.19
C LEU A 158 -8.09 19.98 3.17
N LEU A 159 -7.27 19.85 2.12
CA LEU A 159 -5.99 20.58 2.01
C LEU A 159 -6.20 22.10 2.05
N GLU A 160 -7.17 22.60 1.28
CA GLU A 160 -7.50 24.03 1.24
C GLU A 160 -8.03 24.54 2.59
N ARG A 161 -8.75 23.70 3.34
CA ARG A 161 -9.23 24.05 4.68
C ARG A 161 -8.11 24.16 5.71
N ILE A 162 -7.07 23.34 5.60
CA ILE A 162 -5.93 23.37 6.54
C ILE A 162 -4.81 24.31 6.09
N LYS A 163 -4.88 24.85 4.85
CA LYS A 163 -3.87 25.73 4.25
C LYS A 163 -3.47 26.92 5.13
N PRO A 164 -4.39 27.61 5.83
CA PRO A 164 -4.01 28.67 6.77
C PRO A 164 -3.08 28.15 7.88
N GLY A 165 -3.39 26.99 8.47
CA GLY A 165 -2.54 26.37 9.49
C GLY A 165 -1.19 25.90 8.94
N LEU A 166 -1.16 25.42 7.69
CA LEU A 166 0.10 25.06 7.02
C LEU A 166 0.99 26.29 6.83
N ARG A 167 0.43 27.45 6.44
CA ARG A 167 1.19 28.69 6.30
C ARG A 167 1.81 29.14 7.63
N THR A 168 1.00 29.17 8.69
CA THR A 168 1.51 29.51 10.04
C THR A 168 2.63 28.59 10.48
N LEU A 169 2.50 27.28 10.23
CA LEU A 169 3.54 26.32 10.60
C LEU A 169 4.80 26.47 9.73
N ASN A 170 4.64 26.72 8.43
CA ASN A 170 5.74 26.97 7.50
C ASN A 170 6.56 28.22 7.90
N GLU A 171 5.87 29.33 8.18
CA GLU A 171 6.46 30.58 8.65
C GLU A 171 7.17 30.40 9.99
N GLY A 172 6.51 29.75 10.96
CA GLY A 172 7.07 29.50 12.28
C GLY A 172 8.30 28.58 12.27
N LEU A 173 8.36 27.63 11.33
CA LEU A 173 9.52 26.74 11.16
C LEU A 173 10.60 27.32 10.24
N GLY A 174 10.31 28.38 9.48
CA GLY A 174 11.21 28.95 8.47
C GLY A 174 11.57 27.99 7.33
N ARG A 175 10.73 26.96 7.07
CA ARG A 175 10.96 25.97 6.00
C ARG A 175 9.65 25.35 5.50
N LYS A 176 9.72 24.74 4.32
CA LYS A 176 8.68 23.86 3.80
C LYS A 176 8.39 22.68 4.74
N LEU A 177 7.12 22.28 4.80
CA LEU A 177 6.59 21.22 5.65
C LEU A 177 6.84 19.85 5.04
N LYS A 178 7.28 18.88 5.83
CA LYS A 178 7.37 17.49 5.39
C LYS A 178 5.96 16.93 5.18
N PRO A 179 5.72 16.01 4.24
CA PRO A 179 4.41 15.40 4.02
C PRO A 179 3.78 14.85 5.32
N LYS A 180 4.59 14.21 6.17
CA LYS A 180 4.15 13.70 7.48
C LYS A 180 3.65 14.80 8.44
N GLU A 181 4.20 16.00 8.40
CA GLU A 181 3.74 17.15 9.20
C GLU A 181 2.37 17.62 8.71
N VAL A 182 2.16 17.63 7.40
CA VAL A 182 0.85 17.92 6.78
C VAL A 182 -0.17 16.87 7.19
N MET A 183 0.19 15.59 7.24
CA MET A 183 -0.69 14.51 7.70
C MET A 183 -1.14 14.70 9.14
N TYR A 184 -0.25 15.13 10.05
CA TYR A 184 -0.63 15.42 11.44
C TYR A 184 -1.58 16.60 11.57
N LEU A 185 -1.42 17.64 10.73
CA LEU A 185 -2.36 18.75 10.71
C LEU A 185 -3.71 18.31 10.13
N ALA A 186 -3.71 17.51 9.06
CA ALA A 186 -4.92 16.95 8.48
C ALA A 186 -5.67 16.05 9.47
N LEU A 187 -4.96 15.19 10.20
CA LEU A 187 -5.48 14.33 11.27
C LEU A 187 -6.19 15.17 12.34
N SER A 188 -5.52 16.22 12.83
CA SER A 188 -6.06 17.15 13.84
C SER A 188 -7.30 17.88 13.32
N ALA A 189 -7.24 18.43 12.10
CA ALA A 189 -8.36 19.15 11.48
C ALA A 189 -9.57 18.25 11.20
N TYR A 190 -9.33 16.95 10.99
CA TYR A 190 -10.36 15.95 10.83
C TYR A 190 -10.99 15.49 12.16
N GLY A 191 -10.46 15.93 13.31
CA GLY A 191 -10.93 15.57 14.64
C GLY A 191 -10.63 14.11 15.02
N HIS A 192 -9.57 13.52 14.45
CA HIS A 192 -9.16 12.16 14.78
C HIS A 192 -8.17 12.17 15.95
N TRP A 193 -8.47 11.45 17.02
CA TRP A 193 -7.65 11.40 18.25
C TRP A 193 -6.70 10.19 18.31
N GLY A 194 -6.63 9.40 17.24
CA GLY A 194 -5.76 8.23 17.13
C GLY A 194 -4.42 8.52 16.45
N ASN A 195 -3.74 7.46 16.02
CA ASN A 195 -2.46 7.53 15.31
C ASN A 195 -2.64 7.75 13.79
N LEU A 196 -1.54 8.00 13.07
CA LEU A 196 -1.57 8.18 11.61
C LEU A 196 -2.11 6.96 10.86
N GLU A 197 -1.80 5.76 11.32
CA GLU A 197 -2.28 4.51 10.72
C GLU A 197 -3.82 4.44 10.71
N GLY A 198 -4.44 4.71 11.85
CA GLY A 198 -5.89 4.79 12.00
C GLY A 198 -6.49 5.93 11.18
N PHE A 199 -5.81 7.08 11.11
CA PHE A 199 -6.23 8.19 10.24
C PHE A 199 -6.21 7.80 8.76
N TYR A 200 -5.19 7.10 8.28
CA TYR A 200 -5.08 6.72 6.86
C TYR A 200 -6.22 5.76 6.48
N GLU A 201 -6.43 4.72 7.29
CA GLU A 201 -7.55 3.79 7.07
C GLU A 201 -8.89 4.52 7.09
N LEU A 202 -9.13 5.38 8.10
CA LEU A 202 -10.38 6.13 8.23
C LEU A 202 -10.61 7.07 7.04
N PHE A 203 -9.61 7.86 6.67
CA PHE A 203 -9.74 8.89 5.64
C PHE A 203 -9.95 8.26 4.27
N VAL A 204 -9.20 7.20 3.94
CA VAL A 204 -9.42 6.42 2.71
C VAL A 204 -10.83 5.83 2.70
N MET A 205 -11.30 5.25 3.81
CA MET A 205 -12.67 4.71 3.91
C MET A 205 -13.75 5.77 3.75
N ARG A 206 -13.54 7.02 4.22
CA ARG A 206 -14.53 8.11 4.16
C ARG A 206 -14.45 9.02 2.94
N SER A 207 -13.39 8.96 2.15
CA SER A 207 -13.25 9.74 0.91
C SER A 207 -14.36 9.45 -0.11
N ARG A 208 -14.43 10.18 -1.23
CA ARG A 208 -15.31 9.79 -2.34
C ARG A 208 -14.67 8.66 -3.12
N PHE A 209 -15.45 7.62 -3.46
CA PHE A 209 -15.00 6.47 -4.25
C PHE A 209 -14.27 6.90 -5.54
N ARG A 210 -14.84 7.88 -6.26
CA ARG A 210 -14.26 8.43 -7.50
C ARG A 210 -12.89 9.08 -7.30
N ASN A 211 -12.67 9.72 -6.14
CA ASN A 211 -11.43 10.43 -5.84
C ASN A 211 -10.32 9.43 -5.54
N LEU A 212 -10.59 8.44 -4.68
CA LEU A 212 -9.62 7.36 -4.40
C LEU A 212 -9.23 6.62 -5.69
N LYS A 213 -10.22 6.24 -6.50
CA LYS A 213 -9.97 5.56 -7.78
C LYS A 213 -9.14 6.41 -8.74
N ALA A 214 -9.35 7.73 -8.78
CA ALA A 214 -8.56 8.65 -9.60
C ALA A 214 -7.10 8.72 -9.14
N VAL A 215 -6.85 8.88 -7.84
CA VAL A 215 -5.49 8.91 -7.27
C VAL A 215 -4.74 7.62 -7.58
N LEU A 216 -5.36 6.46 -7.35
CA LEU A 216 -4.72 5.17 -7.64
C LEU A 216 -4.50 4.93 -9.14
N ARG A 217 -5.34 5.51 -10.01
CA ARG A 217 -5.13 5.45 -11.46
C ARG A 217 -3.95 6.32 -11.89
N GLU A 218 -3.89 7.55 -11.38
CA GLU A 218 -2.79 8.49 -11.67
C GLU A 218 -1.45 7.96 -11.16
N ALA A 219 -1.44 7.28 -10.02
CA ALA A 219 -0.27 6.58 -9.50
C ALA A 219 0.08 5.28 -10.25
N GLY A 220 -0.73 4.87 -11.24
CA GLY A 220 -0.53 3.61 -11.98
C GLY A 220 -0.73 2.34 -11.14
N LEU A 221 -1.46 2.41 -10.03
CA LEU A 221 -1.69 1.31 -9.09
C LEU A 221 -3.00 0.56 -9.36
N ILE A 222 -3.98 1.20 -10.00
CA ILE A 222 -5.34 0.66 -10.09
C ILE A 222 -5.43 -0.69 -10.80
N GLU A 223 -4.62 -0.92 -11.82
CA GLU A 223 -4.61 -2.16 -12.61
C GLU A 223 -4.09 -3.33 -11.76
N GLY A 224 -2.90 -3.17 -11.15
CA GLY A 224 -2.34 -4.16 -10.24
C GLY A 224 -3.25 -4.46 -9.05
N LEU A 225 -3.86 -3.43 -8.44
CA LEU A 225 -4.82 -3.62 -7.34
C LEU A 225 -6.08 -4.37 -7.78
N THR A 226 -6.61 -4.07 -8.96
CA THR A 226 -7.75 -4.79 -9.53
C THR A 226 -7.36 -6.25 -9.78
N TYR A 227 -6.21 -6.49 -10.39
CA TYR A 227 -5.73 -7.85 -10.64
C TYR A 227 -5.53 -8.65 -9.34
N LEU A 228 -4.99 -8.03 -8.29
CA LEU A 228 -4.86 -8.66 -6.97
C LEU A 228 -6.23 -8.92 -6.30
N ALA A 229 -7.23 -8.08 -6.54
CA ALA A 229 -8.55 -8.21 -5.94
C ALA A 229 -9.45 -9.25 -6.62
N TRP A 230 -9.27 -9.54 -7.90
CA TRP A 230 -10.23 -10.31 -8.69
C TRP A 230 -9.64 -11.64 -9.15
N ARG A 231 -10.23 -12.77 -8.74
CA ARG A 231 -9.89 -14.07 -9.31
C ARG A 231 -10.13 -14.06 -10.82
N GLU A 232 -9.12 -14.35 -11.63
CA GLU A 232 -9.35 -14.69 -13.03
C GLU A 232 -9.82 -16.16 -13.11
N GLY A 233 -10.83 -16.42 -13.93
CA GLY A 233 -11.28 -17.77 -14.25
C GLY A 233 -12.31 -18.37 -13.29
N ARG A 234 -13.58 -18.25 -13.68
CA ARG A 234 -14.40 -19.44 -13.92
C ARG A 234 -14.62 -19.56 -15.41
#